data_AF-A0A9X5XF27-F1
#
_entry.id   AF-A0A9X5XF27-F1
#
_cell.length_a   1.000
_cell.length_b   1.000
_cell.length_c   1.000
_cell.angle_alpha   90.00
_cell.angle_beta   90.00
_cell.angle_gamma   90.00
#
_symmetry.space_group_name_H-M   'P 1'
#
loop_
_entity.id
_entity.type
_entity.pdbx_description
1 polymer ?
#
loop_
_entity_poly.entity_id
_entity_poly.type
_entity_poly.pdbx_seq_one_letter_code
_entity_poly.pdbx_strand_id
1 'polypeptide(L)'
;AQPPGLPERMIHAAADVFFGHFLDIWTQDPRAIPDEIRAAYLAASRAAVPSIVADYRASAGIDVEHDRADRAAGNRLRMPVAVLQQDWGAALGFDAAARWRAWAPDLRHTTVSCGHFMAEEASADVVKAIRDLVADH
;
A
#
# COMPACT_ATOMS: atom_id res chain seq x y z
N ALA A 1 -9.17 15.05 2.40
CA ALA A 1 -9.25 14.31 3.67
C ALA A 1 -10.16 15.03 4.66
N GLN A 2 -10.65 14.34 5.69
CA GLN A 2 -11.51 14.94 6.72
C GLN A 2 -10.68 15.64 7.82
N PRO A 3 -11.18 16.74 8.42
CA PRO A 3 -10.52 17.39 9.56
C PRO A 3 -10.37 16.44 10.77
N PRO A 4 -9.42 16.71 11.70
CA PRO A 4 -9.29 15.96 12.93
C PRO A 4 -10.57 15.93 13.77
N GLY A 5 -10.82 14.81 14.42
CA GLY A 5 -11.83 14.63 15.46
C GLY A 5 -12.97 13.71 15.06
N LEU A 6 -13.71 14.04 13.98
CA LEU A 6 -14.88 13.24 13.60
C LEU A 6 -14.51 11.84 13.06
N PRO A 7 -13.57 11.70 12.11
CA PRO A 7 -13.22 10.38 11.56
C PRO A 7 -12.65 9.44 12.63
N GLU A 8 -11.76 9.93 13.49
CA GLU A 8 -11.16 9.15 14.58
C GLU A 8 -12.25 8.62 15.52
N ARG A 9 -13.22 9.46 15.91
CA ARG A 9 -14.36 9.02 16.75
C ARG A 9 -15.21 7.94 16.06
N MET A 10 -15.52 8.12 14.78
CA MET A 10 -16.32 7.15 14.03
C MET A 10 -15.61 5.80 13.89
N ILE A 11 -14.33 5.82 13.55
CA ILE A 11 -13.54 4.59 13.40
C ILE A 11 -13.34 3.91 14.75
N HIS A 12 -13.02 4.66 15.82
CA HIS A 12 -12.89 4.08 17.16
C HIS A 12 -14.15 3.35 17.64
N ALA A 13 -15.33 3.85 17.31
CA ALA A 13 -16.60 3.24 17.71
C ALA A 13 -16.84 1.85 17.08
N ALA A 14 -16.17 1.53 15.97
CA ALA A 14 -16.36 0.29 15.24
C ALA A 14 -15.05 -0.25 14.63
N ALA A 15 -13.91 -0.08 15.32
CA ALA A 15 -12.59 -0.27 14.73
C ALA A 15 -12.41 -1.67 14.10
N ASP A 16 -12.81 -2.72 14.80
CA ASP A 16 -12.61 -4.10 14.35
C ASP A 16 -13.50 -4.43 13.15
N VAL A 17 -14.72 -3.89 13.12
CA VAL A 17 -15.63 -4.02 11.98
C VAL A 17 -15.08 -3.26 10.78
N PHE A 18 -14.60 -2.03 11.00
CA PHE A 18 -14.06 -1.16 9.97
C PHE A 18 -12.80 -1.75 9.33
N PHE A 19 -11.79 -2.11 10.13
CA PHE A 19 -10.55 -2.69 9.61
C PHE A 19 -10.75 -4.12 9.12
N GLY A 20 -11.56 -4.92 9.83
CA GLY A 20 -11.90 -6.29 9.43
C GLY A 20 -12.56 -6.34 8.06
N HIS A 21 -13.43 -5.38 7.74
CA HIS A 21 -14.03 -5.26 6.41
C HIS A 21 -12.97 -5.20 5.31
N PHE A 22 -11.92 -4.38 5.46
CA PHE A 22 -10.84 -4.28 4.48
C PHE A 22 -9.97 -5.54 4.40
N LEU A 23 -9.69 -6.18 5.54
CA LEU A 23 -9.02 -7.49 5.55
C LEU A 23 -9.83 -8.51 4.73
N ASP A 24 -11.17 -8.46 4.78
CA ASP A 24 -12.04 -9.39 4.07
C ASP A 24 -12.14 -9.10 2.57
N ILE A 25 -12.37 -7.84 2.18
CA ILE A 25 -12.64 -7.50 0.78
C ILE A 25 -11.37 -7.36 -0.08
N TRP A 26 -10.20 -7.18 0.54
CA TRP A 26 -8.94 -7.00 -0.19
C TRP A 26 -8.09 -8.26 -0.28
N THR A 27 -8.45 -9.31 0.46
CA THR A 27 -7.80 -10.62 0.37
C THR A 27 -8.55 -11.49 -0.65
N GLN A 28 -7.85 -12.27 -1.47
CA GLN A 28 -8.50 -13.25 -2.35
C GLN A 28 -8.64 -14.63 -1.70
N ASP A 29 -7.62 -15.11 -0.97
CA ASP A 29 -7.72 -16.33 -0.16
C ASP A 29 -7.88 -15.98 1.33
N PRO A 30 -9.07 -16.13 1.93
CA PRO A 30 -9.28 -15.83 3.35
C PRO A 30 -8.36 -16.61 4.29
N ARG A 31 -7.83 -17.76 3.86
CA ARG A 31 -6.89 -18.57 4.67
C ARG A 31 -5.49 -17.96 4.73
N ALA A 32 -5.18 -16.98 3.87
CA ALA A 32 -3.92 -16.26 3.90
C ALA A 32 -3.77 -15.39 5.14
N ILE A 33 -4.88 -15.02 5.80
CA ILE A 33 -4.84 -14.27 7.07
C ILE A 33 -5.52 -15.13 8.17
N PRO A 34 -4.78 -16.08 8.77
CA PRO A 34 -5.31 -16.88 9.88
C PRO A 34 -5.77 -16.02 11.06
N ASP A 35 -6.62 -16.59 11.92
CA ASP A 35 -7.25 -15.87 13.04
C ASP A 35 -6.25 -15.14 13.95
N GLU A 36 -5.09 -15.74 14.22
CA GLU A 36 -4.03 -15.13 15.04
C GLU A 36 -3.43 -13.88 14.38
N ILE A 37 -3.19 -13.94 13.06
CA ILE A 37 -2.64 -12.83 12.27
C ILE A 37 -3.70 -11.74 12.11
N ARG A 38 -4.96 -12.12 11.86
CA ARG A 38 -6.10 -11.20 11.83
C ARG A 38 -6.22 -10.44 13.15
N ALA A 39 -6.17 -11.15 14.28
CA ALA A 39 -6.26 -10.53 15.59
C ALA A 39 -5.13 -9.52 15.83
N ALA A 40 -3.90 -9.82 15.37
CA ALA A 40 -2.78 -8.90 15.43
C ALA A 40 -3.01 -7.63 14.59
N TYR A 41 -3.48 -7.76 13.35
CA TYR A 41 -3.82 -6.61 12.50
C TYR A 41 -4.91 -5.72 13.11
N LEU A 42 -5.97 -6.31 13.65
CA LEU A 42 -7.07 -5.57 14.27
C LEU A 42 -6.61 -4.84 15.54
N ALA A 43 -5.81 -5.51 16.38
CA ALA A 43 -5.25 -4.91 17.59
C ALA A 43 -4.34 -3.72 17.28
N ALA A 44 -3.41 -3.88 16.32
CA ALA A 44 -2.51 -2.82 15.89
C ALA A 44 -3.27 -1.64 15.28
N SER A 45 -4.19 -1.91 14.35
CA SER A 45 -4.96 -0.87 13.65
C SER A 45 -5.85 -0.07 14.60
N ARG A 46 -6.53 -0.74 15.55
CA ARG A 46 -7.35 -0.09 16.57
C ARG A 46 -6.52 0.83 17.48
N ALA A 47 -5.31 0.43 17.85
CA ALA A 47 -4.40 1.25 18.64
C ALA A 47 -3.83 2.44 17.85
N ALA A 48 -3.81 2.35 16.52
CA ALA A 48 -3.18 3.32 15.62
C ALA A 48 -4.19 4.24 14.88
N VAL A 49 -5.47 4.24 15.24
CA VAL A 49 -6.50 5.07 14.55
C VAL A 49 -6.08 6.54 14.39
N PRO A 50 -5.56 7.25 15.42
CA PRO A 50 -5.15 8.65 15.25
C PRO A 50 -4.05 8.82 14.20
N SER A 51 -3.04 7.93 14.18
CA SER A 51 -1.95 8.00 13.21
C SER A 51 -2.39 7.61 11.81
N ILE A 52 -3.23 6.58 11.66
CA ILE A 52 -3.79 6.17 10.35
C ILE A 52 -4.60 7.32 9.75
N VAL A 53 -5.49 7.95 10.53
CA VAL A 53 -6.28 9.08 10.01
C VAL A 53 -5.39 10.28 9.67
N ALA A 54 -4.34 10.55 10.46
CA ALA A 54 -3.39 11.62 10.17
C ALA A 54 -2.59 11.34 8.89
N ASP A 55 -2.20 10.09 8.64
CA ASP A 55 -1.51 9.64 7.42
C ASP A 55 -2.36 9.91 6.17
N TYR A 56 -3.62 9.46 6.15
CA TYR A 56 -4.55 9.76 5.05
C TYR A 56 -4.79 11.27 4.85
N ARG A 57 -4.64 12.09 5.90
CA ARG A 57 -4.71 13.54 5.79
C ARG A 57 -3.46 14.12 5.14
N ALA A 58 -2.29 13.63 5.51
CA ALA A 58 -1.01 14.02 4.90
C ALA A 58 -1.00 13.67 3.41
N SER A 59 -1.44 12.45 3.05
CA SER A 59 -1.46 11.97 1.66
C SER A 59 -2.45 12.73 0.76
N ALA A 60 -3.45 13.39 1.34
CA ALA A 60 -4.38 14.26 0.62
C ALA A 60 -3.96 15.74 0.63
N GLY A 61 -2.82 16.07 1.22
CA GLY A 61 -2.35 17.43 1.46
C GLY A 61 -0.85 17.55 1.24
N ILE A 62 -0.09 17.61 2.34
CA ILE A 62 1.35 17.95 2.33
C ILE A 62 2.19 17.00 1.48
N ASP A 63 1.85 15.70 1.41
CA ASP A 63 2.61 14.75 0.58
C ASP A 63 2.52 15.10 -0.91
N VAL A 64 1.36 15.60 -1.36
CA VAL A 64 1.17 16.05 -2.75
C VAL A 64 2.02 17.30 -3.03
N GLU A 65 2.19 18.19 -2.05
CA GLU A 65 3.05 19.37 -2.19
C GLU A 65 4.51 18.95 -2.31
N HIS A 66 4.97 18.03 -1.46
CA HIS A 66 6.32 17.47 -1.51
C HIS A 66 6.58 16.76 -2.85
N ASP A 67 5.68 15.89 -3.29
CA ASP A 67 5.79 15.19 -4.57
C ASP A 67 5.90 16.18 -5.74
N ARG A 68 5.08 17.24 -5.75
CA ARG A 68 5.14 18.27 -6.80
C ARG A 68 6.46 19.03 -6.79
N ALA A 69 6.99 19.36 -5.61
CA ALA A 69 8.26 20.04 -5.46
C ALA A 69 9.41 19.17 -6.00
N ASP A 70 9.45 17.89 -5.63
CA ASP A 70 10.45 16.93 -6.15
C ASP A 70 10.34 16.75 -7.67
N ARG A 71 9.12 16.70 -8.21
CA ARG A 71 8.90 16.68 -9.66
C ARG A 71 9.44 17.91 -10.36
N ALA A 72 9.19 19.09 -9.82
CA ALA A 72 9.69 20.35 -10.38
C ALA A 72 11.21 20.44 -10.31
N ALA A 73 11.82 19.90 -9.24
CA ALA A 73 13.27 19.79 -9.10
C ALA A 73 13.90 18.71 -9.99
N GLY A 74 13.10 17.86 -10.63
CA GLY A 74 13.58 16.75 -11.46
C GLY A 74 14.13 15.57 -10.65
N ASN A 75 13.80 15.48 -9.36
CA ASN A 75 14.24 14.41 -8.47
C ASN A 75 13.65 13.06 -8.90
N ARG A 76 14.47 12.02 -8.82
CA ARG A 76 14.13 10.63 -9.20
C ARG A 76 14.82 9.65 -8.27
N LEU A 77 14.23 8.46 -8.14
CA LEU A 77 14.84 7.31 -7.49
C LEU A 77 15.96 6.80 -8.40
N ARG A 78 17.21 6.97 -7.97
CA ARG A 78 18.41 6.64 -8.77
C ARG A 78 18.85 5.19 -8.63
N MET A 79 18.38 4.52 -7.57
CA MET A 79 18.59 3.11 -7.36
C MET A 79 17.59 2.29 -8.19
N PRO A 80 17.88 1.00 -8.41
CA PRO A 80 16.91 0.03 -8.93
C PRO A 80 15.65 -0.03 -8.06
N VAL A 81 14.47 -0.09 -8.68
CA VAL A 81 13.18 -0.16 -7.98
C VAL A 81 12.36 -1.34 -8.50
N ALA A 82 11.89 -2.19 -7.59
CA ALA A 82 10.88 -3.20 -7.89
C ALA A 82 9.50 -2.73 -7.42
N VAL A 83 8.49 -2.91 -8.26
CA VAL A 83 7.08 -2.68 -7.93
C VAL A 83 6.29 -3.94 -8.23
N LEU A 84 5.69 -4.51 -7.18
CA LEU A 84 4.70 -5.58 -7.27
C LEU A 84 3.34 -4.98 -6.90
N GLN A 85 2.32 -5.20 -7.72
CA GLN A 85 0.98 -4.68 -7.46
C GLN A 85 -0.08 -5.47 -8.22
N GLN A 86 -1.34 -5.38 -7.81
CA GLN A 86 -2.44 -5.83 -8.65
C GLN A 86 -2.51 -5.00 -9.95
N ASP A 87 -3.19 -5.51 -10.97
CA ASP A 87 -3.34 -4.82 -12.25
C ASP A 87 -4.38 -3.68 -12.22
N TRP A 88 -4.12 -2.69 -11.37
CA TRP A 88 -4.91 -1.46 -11.28
C TRP A 88 -4.88 -0.65 -12.58
N GLY A 89 -3.83 -0.82 -13.38
CA GLY A 89 -3.72 -0.15 -14.68
C GLY A 89 -4.81 -0.62 -15.64
N ALA A 90 -4.99 -1.93 -15.76
CA ALA A 90 -6.11 -2.51 -16.50
C ALA A 90 -7.46 -2.19 -15.85
N ALA A 91 -7.58 -2.28 -14.53
CA ALA A 91 -8.85 -2.09 -13.84
C ALA A 91 -9.37 -0.63 -13.86
N LEU A 92 -8.48 0.36 -13.85
CA LEU A 92 -8.82 1.79 -13.74
C LEU A 92 -8.45 2.60 -15.00
N GLY A 93 -7.92 1.95 -16.04
CA GLY A 93 -7.66 2.56 -17.34
C GLY A 93 -6.46 3.51 -17.36
N PHE A 94 -5.32 3.09 -16.82
CA PHE A 94 -4.07 3.88 -16.90
C PHE A 94 -2.82 3.00 -17.03
N ASP A 95 -1.73 3.56 -17.55
CA ASP A 95 -0.44 2.88 -17.58
C ASP A 95 0.27 3.01 -16.22
N ALA A 96 0.14 1.99 -15.38
CA ALA A 96 0.75 1.98 -14.06
C ALA A 96 2.28 1.95 -14.11
N ALA A 97 2.85 1.20 -15.06
CA ALA A 97 4.30 1.12 -15.22
C ALA A 97 4.88 2.47 -15.66
N ALA A 98 4.22 3.20 -16.57
CA ALA A 98 4.65 4.54 -16.96
C ALA A 98 4.62 5.54 -15.80
N ARG A 99 3.61 5.47 -14.91
CA ARG A 99 3.55 6.33 -13.72
C ARG A 99 4.74 6.11 -12.80
N TRP A 100 5.10 4.85 -12.56
CA TRP A 100 6.29 4.49 -11.76
C TRP A 100 7.60 4.86 -12.48
N ARG A 101 7.72 4.57 -13.78
CA ARG A 101 8.95 4.89 -14.58
C ARG A 101 9.29 6.36 -14.58
N ALA A 102 8.29 7.21 -14.45
CA ALA A 102 8.52 8.64 -14.36
C ALA A 102 9.31 9.03 -13.09
N TRP A 103 9.22 8.24 -12.02
CA TRP A 103 9.97 8.43 -10.76
C TRP A 103 11.20 7.55 -10.65
N ALA A 104 11.14 6.33 -11.18
CA ALA A 104 12.18 5.32 -11.12
C ALA A 104 12.55 4.86 -12.55
N PRO A 105 13.58 5.42 -13.20
CA PRO A 105 13.96 5.03 -14.55
C PRO A 105 14.44 3.57 -14.65
N ASP A 106 15.05 3.04 -13.59
CA ASP A 106 15.42 1.62 -13.47
C ASP A 106 14.31 0.85 -12.73
N LEU A 107 13.20 0.62 -13.43
CA LEU A 107 11.99 -0.01 -12.89
C LEU A 107 11.83 -1.46 -13.33
N ARG A 108 11.66 -2.34 -12.35
CA ARG A 108 11.16 -3.71 -12.50
C ARG A 108 9.71 -3.75 -12.03
N HIS A 109 8.77 -3.67 -12.97
CA HIS A 109 7.34 -3.69 -12.66
C HIS A 109 6.74 -5.06 -12.94
N THR A 110 5.99 -5.60 -11.99
CA THR A 110 5.35 -6.91 -12.11
C THR A 110 3.95 -6.83 -11.53
N THR A 111 2.98 -7.36 -12.27
CA THR A 111 1.62 -7.54 -11.76
C THR A 111 1.49 -8.86 -11.03
N VAL A 112 0.72 -8.87 -9.93
CA VAL A 112 0.43 -10.08 -9.15
C VAL A 112 -1.04 -10.47 -9.31
N SER A 113 -1.32 -11.77 -9.17
CA SER A 113 -2.68 -12.31 -9.19
C SER A 113 -3.33 -12.36 -7.81
N CYS A 114 -2.56 -12.28 -6.72
CA CYS A 114 -3.07 -12.28 -5.35
C CYS A 114 -3.79 -10.99 -4.97
N GLY A 115 -4.46 -10.98 -3.81
CA GLY A 115 -5.06 -9.79 -3.24
C GLY A 115 -4.03 -8.78 -2.71
N HIS A 116 -4.51 -7.81 -1.94
CA HIS A 116 -3.72 -6.66 -1.50
C HIS A 116 -2.63 -7.05 -0.52
N PHE A 117 -2.89 -8.07 0.30
CA PHE A 117 -1.97 -8.58 1.31
C PHE A 117 -1.00 -9.59 0.68
N MET A 118 -0.27 -9.17 -0.35
CA MET A 118 0.63 -10.04 -1.13
C MET A 118 1.70 -10.74 -0.29
N ALA A 119 2.12 -10.14 0.83
CA ALA A 119 3.06 -10.76 1.77
C ALA A 119 2.43 -11.99 2.47
N GLU A 120 1.12 -11.96 2.70
CA GLU A 120 0.37 -13.07 3.29
C GLU A 120 -0.07 -14.08 2.20
N GLU A 121 -0.55 -13.59 1.06
CA GLU A 121 -1.14 -14.44 0.01
C GLU A 121 -0.12 -15.07 -0.94
N ALA A 122 1.03 -14.42 -1.18
CA ALA A 122 2.03 -14.82 -2.15
C ALA A 122 3.45 -14.54 -1.65
N SER A 123 3.73 -14.89 -0.39
CA SER A 123 5.01 -14.61 0.28
C SER A 123 6.24 -15.06 -0.52
N ALA A 124 6.17 -16.22 -1.18
CA ALA A 124 7.25 -16.74 -2.01
C ALA A 124 7.58 -15.83 -3.19
N ASP A 125 6.57 -15.24 -3.84
CA ASP A 125 6.75 -14.33 -4.98
C ASP A 125 7.34 -13.00 -4.51
N VAL A 126 6.87 -12.47 -3.37
CA VAL A 126 7.44 -11.27 -2.75
C VAL A 126 8.90 -11.46 -2.38
N VAL A 127 9.23 -12.59 -1.72
CA VAL A 127 10.62 -12.92 -1.34
C VAL A 127 11.50 -13.08 -2.56
N LYS A 128 11.02 -13.75 -3.61
CA LYS A 128 11.74 -13.90 -4.88
C LYS A 128 12.04 -12.53 -5.48
N ALA A 129 11.05 -11.64 -5.58
CA ALA A 129 11.26 -10.33 -6.19
C ALA A 129 12.26 -9.45 -5.42
N ILE A 130 12.27 -9.53 -4.08
CA ILE A 130 13.28 -8.86 -3.26
C ILE A 130 14.68 -9.45 -3.53
N ARG A 131 14.82 -10.78 -3.57
CA ARG A 131 16.10 -11.43 -3.87
C ARG A 131 16.61 -11.08 -5.26
N ASP A 132 15.75 -11.13 -6.27
CA ASP A 132 16.09 -10.79 -7.65
C ASP A 132 16.52 -9.32 -7.76
N LEU A 133 15.87 -8.39 -7.04
CA LEU A 133 16.27 -6.99 -7.00
C LEU A 133 17.65 -6.79 -6.37
N VAL A 134 17.99 -7.53 -5.31
CA VAL A 134 19.27 -7.35 -4.59
C VAL A 134 20.43 -8.11 -5.25
N ALA A 135 20.17 -9.23 -5.90
CA ALA A 135 21.22 -10.06 -6.52
C ALA A 135 21.85 -9.45 -7.78
N ASP A 136 21.12 -8.55 -8.45
CA ASP A 136 21.57 -7.92 -9.70
C ASP A 136 22.43 -6.65 -9.48
N HIS A 137 22.79 -6.35 -8.22
CA HIS A 137 23.59 -5.19 -7.79
C HIS A 137 24.59 -5.55 -6.68
#